data_AF-A0A2E3HPW4-F1
#
_entry.id   AF-A0A2E3HPW4-F1
#
_cell.length_a   1.000
_cell.length_b   1.000
_cell.length_c   1.000
_cell.angle_alpha   90.00
_cell.angle_beta   90.00
_cell.angle_gamma   90.00
#
_symmetry.space_group_name_H-M   'P 1'
#
loop_
_entity.id
_entity.type
_entity.pdbx_description
1 polymer ?
#
loop_
_entity_poly.entity_id
_entity_poly.type
_entity_poly.pdbx_seq_one_letter_code
_entity_poly.pdbx_strand_id
1 'polypeptide(L)'
;MATIASPSETSLYLNAFDKTIQYDGVMKTIDDDYWTSDIVPILYPMWDSDKDKLELFVQYKDGTSKMNKTKYQRNQKTGAFKWVSYQFDLSPFSDEITDMYTRVIEKWTEYRVGQENDLERALAASFSRTAIINWTKVTLIRNFLLMDSDWTQLGDAQLTTDQKAQWVTYRQKLRDIPADQKSIPANSVIFPVTPTKYAKMADSLDYLSDVTHFYTIPQSVYSKFSTRIVNYLALAIGTIDIDEMPVVRISRPNSSIEPNTGDNTLDDILKMIDEGDFGE
;
A
#
# COMPACT_ATOMS: atom_id res chain seq x y z
N MET A 1 7.45 -30.50 -9.33
CA MET A 1 6.78 -29.22 -9.05
C MET A 1 7.49 -28.63 -7.87
N ALA A 2 8.11 -27.46 -8.03
CA ALA A 2 8.82 -26.80 -6.94
C ALA A 2 7.80 -26.42 -5.87
N THR A 3 7.93 -27.00 -4.67
CA THR A 3 7.17 -26.62 -3.50
C THR A 3 7.42 -25.13 -3.27
N ILE A 4 6.38 -24.32 -3.37
CA ILE A 4 6.45 -22.88 -3.10
C ILE A 4 6.91 -22.78 -1.63
N ALA A 5 8.11 -22.25 -1.42
CA ALA A 5 8.64 -22.01 -0.09
C ALA A 5 7.65 -21.10 0.65
N SER A 6 7.39 -21.39 1.94
CA SER A 6 6.48 -20.57 2.73
C SER A 6 6.97 -19.12 2.73
N PRO A 7 6.10 -18.12 2.42
CA PRO A 7 6.49 -16.70 2.41
C PRO A 7 7.13 -16.22 3.72
N SER A 8 6.86 -16.90 4.84
CA SER A 8 7.44 -16.58 6.15
C SER A 8 8.94 -16.87 6.26
N GLU A 9 9.45 -17.83 5.49
CA GLU A 9 10.84 -18.34 5.58
C GLU A 9 11.72 -17.82 4.45
N THR A 10 11.12 -17.26 3.40
CA THR A 10 11.83 -16.70 2.25
C THR A 10 12.27 -15.26 2.51
N SER A 11 13.55 -14.99 2.26
CA SER A 11 14.12 -13.64 2.24
C SER A 11 13.95 -13.00 0.86
N LEU A 12 14.37 -13.71 -0.19
CA LEU A 12 14.24 -13.30 -1.58
C LEU A 12 13.67 -14.44 -2.41
N TYR A 13 12.65 -14.16 -3.19
CA TYR A 13 12.13 -15.03 -4.24
C TYR A 13 12.25 -14.29 -5.56
N LEU A 14 12.84 -14.92 -6.57
CA LEU A 14 12.93 -14.39 -7.93
C LEU A 14 12.52 -15.48 -8.90
N ASN A 15 11.43 -15.26 -9.63
CA ASN A 15 11.02 -16.09 -10.76
C ASN A 15 11.26 -15.29 -12.04
N ALA A 16 12.16 -15.81 -12.87
CA ALA A 16 12.62 -15.11 -14.06
C ALA A 16 11.67 -15.25 -15.27
N PHE A 17 10.79 -16.25 -15.27
CA PHE A 17 9.80 -16.43 -16.33
C PHE A 17 8.59 -15.51 -16.16
N ASP A 18 8.07 -15.46 -14.93
CA ASP A 18 6.94 -14.59 -14.60
C ASP A 18 7.39 -13.15 -14.28
N LYS A 19 8.71 -12.90 -14.24
CA LYS A 19 9.33 -11.62 -13.86
C LYS A 19 8.83 -11.12 -12.51
N THR A 20 8.64 -12.05 -11.58
CA THR A 20 8.15 -11.77 -10.23
C THR A 20 9.28 -11.81 -9.22
N ILE A 21 9.33 -10.80 -8.37
CA ILE A 21 10.29 -10.72 -7.26
C ILE A 21 9.51 -10.48 -5.97
N GLN A 22 9.79 -11.29 -4.94
CA GLN A 22 9.33 -11.07 -3.58
C GLN A 22 10.53 -10.77 -2.68
N TYR A 23 10.44 -9.67 -1.94
CA TYR A 23 11.39 -9.31 -0.89
C TYR A 23 10.63 -8.69 0.28
N ASP A 24 11.06 -8.99 1.51
CA ASP A 24 10.39 -8.59 2.76
C ASP A 24 8.87 -8.88 2.79
N GLY A 25 8.47 -10.02 2.21
CA GLY A 25 7.08 -10.47 2.17
C GLY A 25 6.19 -9.77 1.14
N VAL A 26 6.72 -8.81 0.37
CA VAL A 26 5.97 -8.16 -0.70
C VAL A 26 6.39 -8.71 -2.05
N MET A 27 5.44 -9.31 -2.78
CA MET A 27 5.63 -9.82 -4.13
C MET A 27 5.15 -8.79 -5.16
N LYS A 28 5.96 -8.57 -6.20
CA LYS A 28 5.60 -7.72 -7.34
C LYS A 28 6.06 -8.35 -8.64
N THR A 29 5.26 -8.17 -9.69
CA THR A 29 5.66 -8.38 -11.07
C THR A 29 6.35 -7.11 -11.56
N ILE A 30 7.53 -7.26 -12.15
CA ILE A 30 8.33 -6.15 -12.66
C ILE A 30 7.98 -5.90 -14.12
N ASP A 31 7.85 -4.63 -14.51
CA ASP A 31 7.60 -4.24 -15.90
C ASP A 31 8.71 -4.73 -16.84
N ASP A 32 8.32 -5.08 -18.06
CA ASP A 32 9.20 -5.67 -19.07
C ASP A 32 10.43 -4.79 -19.39
N ASP A 33 10.24 -3.47 -19.44
CA ASP A 33 11.31 -2.51 -19.72
C ASP A 33 12.35 -2.51 -18.60
N TYR A 34 11.92 -2.36 -17.35
CA TYR A 34 12.80 -2.34 -16.17
C TYR A 34 13.48 -3.70 -15.97
N TRP A 35 12.74 -4.79 -16.17
CA TRP A 35 13.31 -6.13 -16.10
C TRP A 35 14.48 -6.29 -17.08
N THR A 36 14.30 -5.83 -18.31
CA THR A 36 15.31 -5.95 -19.37
C THR A 36 16.52 -5.04 -19.13
N SER A 37 16.32 -3.82 -18.64
CA SER A 37 17.40 -2.86 -18.42
C SER A 37 18.20 -3.11 -17.15
N ASP A 38 17.55 -3.55 -16.06
CA ASP A 38 18.14 -3.53 -14.72
C ASP A 38 18.29 -4.92 -14.10
N ILE A 39 17.37 -5.85 -14.37
CA ILE A 39 17.42 -7.20 -13.78
C ILE A 39 18.18 -8.18 -14.67
N VAL A 40 17.91 -8.21 -15.97
CA VAL A 40 18.60 -9.09 -16.92
C VAL A 40 20.13 -8.97 -16.86
N PRO A 41 20.75 -7.77 -16.74
CA PRO A 41 22.21 -7.66 -16.62
C PRO A 41 22.81 -8.21 -15.32
N ILE A 42 21.98 -8.49 -14.31
CA ILE A 42 22.41 -9.16 -13.08
C ILE A 42 22.41 -10.69 -13.30
N LEU A 43 21.40 -11.20 -14.01
CA LEU A 43 21.20 -12.63 -14.23
C LEU A 43 22.06 -13.16 -15.38
N TYR A 44 22.15 -12.42 -16.48
CA TYR A 44 22.89 -12.81 -17.67
C TYR A 44 24.34 -12.29 -17.60
N PRO A 45 25.35 -13.08 -18.01
CA PRO A 45 25.27 -14.43 -18.59
C PRO A 45 25.46 -15.57 -17.59
N MET A 46 25.73 -15.27 -16.30
CA MET A 46 26.18 -16.27 -15.34
C MET A 46 25.04 -17.21 -14.90
N TRP A 47 23.91 -16.62 -14.54
CA TRP A 47 22.75 -17.33 -14.00
C TRP A 47 21.72 -17.67 -15.09
N ASP A 48 21.69 -16.89 -16.17
CA ASP A 48 20.83 -17.11 -17.35
C ASP A 48 21.64 -17.08 -18.65
N SER A 49 21.30 -17.96 -19.59
CA SER A 49 21.87 -18.04 -20.94
C SER A 49 20.89 -18.69 -21.93
N ASP A 50 21.13 -18.51 -23.23
CA ASP A 50 20.28 -19.06 -24.30
C ASP A 50 20.00 -20.56 -24.22
N LYS A 51 20.91 -21.34 -23.61
CA LYS A 51 20.82 -22.80 -23.52
C LYS A 51 20.58 -23.31 -22.09
N ASP A 52 20.66 -22.44 -21.10
CA ASP A 52 20.51 -22.75 -19.68
C ASP A 52 19.95 -21.54 -18.94
N LYS A 53 18.62 -21.51 -18.79
CA LYS A 53 17.84 -20.36 -18.32
C LYS A 53 17.53 -20.46 -16.84
N LEU A 54 17.53 -19.33 -16.14
CA LEU A 54 17.07 -19.28 -14.76
C LEU A 54 15.54 -19.43 -14.74
N GLU A 55 15.02 -20.32 -13.89
CA GLU A 55 13.59 -20.47 -13.67
C GLU A 55 13.21 -19.78 -12.36
N LEU A 56 13.86 -20.19 -11.27
CA LEU A 56 13.54 -19.76 -9.92
C LEU A 56 14.80 -19.67 -9.07
N PHE A 57 14.95 -18.59 -8.32
CA PHE A 57 15.91 -18.45 -7.23
C PHE A 57 15.19 -18.12 -5.93
N VAL A 58 15.55 -18.81 -4.85
CA VAL A 58 15.02 -18.60 -3.51
C VAL A 58 16.16 -18.53 -2.51
N GLN A 59 16.26 -17.40 -1.81
CA GLN A 59 17.09 -17.23 -0.62
C GLN A 59 16.20 -17.32 0.62
N TYR A 60 16.54 -18.19 1.55
CA TYR A 60 15.85 -18.35 2.82
C TYR A 60 16.49 -17.49 3.91
N LYS A 61 15.72 -17.17 4.95
CA LYS A 61 16.18 -16.37 6.09
C LYS A 61 17.27 -17.05 6.93
N ASP A 62 17.38 -18.37 6.84
CA ASP A 62 18.45 -19.16 7.46
C ASP A 62 19.79 -19.08 6.70
N GLY A 63 19.83 -18.34 5.59
CA GLY A 63 21.01 -18.19 4.74
C GLY A 63 21.15 -19.27 3.67
N THR A 64 20.28 -20.27 3.63
CA THR A 64 20.29 -21.28 2.57
C THR A 64 19.69 -20.74 1.27
N SER A 65 20.15 -21.27 0.14
CA SER A 65 19.73 -20.83 -1.19
C SER A 65 19.36 -22.04 -2.04
N LYS A 66 18.34 -21.90 -2.90
CA LYS A 66 17.97 -22.88 -3.91
C LYS A 66 17.76 -22.19 -5.25
N MET A 67 18.24 -22.83 -6.30
CA MET A 67 18.09 -22.34 -7.66
C MET A 67 17.62 -23.46 -8.57
N ASN A 68 16.55 -23.22 -9.31
CA ASN A 68 16.09 -24.09 -10.39
C ASN A 68 16.38 -23.42 -11.72
N LYS A 69 16.91 -24.21 -12.65
CA LYS A 69 17.23 -23.78 -14.01
C LYS A 69 16.61 -24.75 -15.01
N THR A 70 16.41 -24.27 -16.24
CA THR A 70 15.98 -25.12 -17.36
C THR A 70 17.05 -25.17 -18.43
N LYS A 71 17.45 -26.38 -18.80
CA LYS A 71 18.45 -26.61 -19.84
C LYS A 71 17.81 -27.20 -21.09
N TYR A 72 18.22 -26.71 -22.25
CA TYR A 72 17.81 -27.29 -23.52
C TYR A 72 18.68 -28.51 -23.83
N GLN A 73 18.12 -29.71 -23.68
CA GLN A 73 18.86 -30.96 -23.86
C GLN A 73 18.20 -31.91 -24.86
N ARG A 74 19.05 -32.65 -25.59
CA ARG A 74 18.63 -33.70 -26.50
C ARG A 74 18.38 -35.00 -25.74
N ASN A 75 17.20 -35.57 -25.91
CA ASN A 75 16.95 -36.94 -25.49
C ASN A 75 17.74 -37.90 -26.39
N GLN A 76 18.71 -38.62 -25.82
CA GLN A 76 19.58 -39.51 -26.60
C GLN A 76 18.85 -40.71 -27.22
N LYS A 77 17.69 -41.09 -26.66
CA LYS A 77 16.90 -42.23 -27.16
C LYS A 77 15.96 -41.85 -28.30
N THR A 78 15.31 -40.68 -28.20
CA THR A 78 14.30 -40.26 -29.19
C THR A 78 14.82 -39.21 -30.17
N GLY A 79 16.00 -38.66 -29.94
CA GLY A 79 16.57 -37.57 -30.74
C GLY A 79 15.88 -36.21 -30.58
N ALA A 80 14.75 -36.15 -29.87
CA ALA A 80 13.99 -34.92 -29.63
C ALA A 80 14.68 -34.03 -28.60
N PHE A 81 14.68 -32.72 -28.86
CA PHE A 81 15.12 -31.73 -27.90
C PHE A 81 13.97 -31.31 -26.99
N LYS A 82 14.27 -31.10 -25.71
CA LYS A 82 13.31 -30.58 -24.74
C LYS A 82 14.00 -29.74 -23.68
N TRP A 83 13.27 -28.75 -23.18
CA TRP A 83 13.63 -28.05 -21.95
C TRP A 83 13.41 -28.98 -20.76
N VAL A 84 14.39 -29.06 -19.87
CA VAL A 84 14.29 -29.87 -18.65
C VAL A 84 14.76 -29.04 -17.48
N SER A 85 13.87 -28.91 -16.49
CA SER A 85 14.17 -28.28 -15.21
C SER A 85 15.08 -29.17 -14.35
N TYR A 86 16.02 -28.55 -13.67
CA TYR A 86 16.91 -29.19 -12.70
C TYR A 86 17.26 -28.21 -11.58
N GLN A 87 17.62 -28.76 -10.42
CA GLN A 87 18.13 -27.95 -9.31
C GLN A 87 19.64 -27.74 -9.51
N PHE A 88 20.06 -26.48 -9.53
CA PHE A 88 21.44 -26.09 -9.71
C PHE A 88 22.21 -26.17 -8.38
N ASP A 89 23.45 -26.66 -8.44
CA ASP A 89 24.33 -26.74 -7.27
C ASP A 89 24.99 -25.39 -7.02
N LEU A 90 24.65 -24.79 -5.89
CA LEU A 90 25.11 -23.46 -5.48
C LEU A 90 26.34 -23.50 -4.57
N SER A 91 26.75 -24.70 -4.11
CA SER A 91 27.84 -24.84 -3.14
C SER A 91 29.17 -24.20 -3.56
N PRO A 92 29.56 -24.13 -4.85
CA PRO A 92 30.83 -23.51 -5.22
C PRO A 92 30.73 -22.01 -5.53
N PHE A 93 29.54 -21.40 -5.43
CA PHE A 93 29.29 -20.02 -5.89
C PHE A 93 28.77 -19.09 -4.77
N SER A 94 29.29 -19.22 -3.55
CA SER A 94 28.79 -18.48 -2.38
C SER A 94 28.88 -16.95 -2.55
N ASP A 95 29.97 -16.49 -3.14
CA ASP A 95 30.25 -15.06 -3.29
C ASP A 95 29.38 -14.47 -4.39
N GLU A 96 29.26 -15.17 -5.52
CA GLU A 96 28.45 -14.73 -6.66
C GLU A 96 26.95 -14.76 -6.36
N ILE A 97 26.49 -15.68 -5.52
CA ILE A 97 25.11 -15.68 -5.02
C ILE A 97 24.85 -14.49 -4.10
N THR A 98 25.82 -14.14 -3.25
CA THR A 98 25.70 -12.98 -2.37
C THR A 98 25.67 -11.67 -3.19
N ASP A 99 26.51 -11.56 -4.23
CA ASP A 99 26.49 -10.43 -5.17
C ASP A 99 25.14 -10.32 -5.90
N MET A 100 24.67 -11.43 -6.50
CA MET A 100 23.38 -11.47 -7.20
C MET A 100 22.24 -11.08 -6.27
N TYR A 101 22.19 -11.66 -5.06
CA TYR A 101 21.18 -11.34 -4.04
C TYR A 101 21.15 -9.84 -3.73
N THR A 102 22.32 -9.26 -3.44
CA THR A 102 22.45 -7.84 -3.07
C THR A 102 21.98 -6.92 -4.20
N ARG A 103 22.43 -7.18 -5.43
CA ARG A 103 22.08 -6.36 -6.60
C ARG A 103 20.61 -6.48 -6.97
N VAL A 104 20.02 -7.68 -6.86
CA VAL A 104 18.58 -7.87 -7.09
C VAL A 104 17.76 -7.09 -6.07
N ILE A 105 18.15 -7.07 -4.80
CA ILE A 105 17.44 -6.31 -3.76
C ILE A 105 17.58 -4.81 -3.96
N GLU A 106 18.76 -4.33 -4.33
CA GLU A 106 19.00 -2.93 -4.66
C GLU A 106 18.05 -2.48 -5.78
N LYS A 107 18.00 -3.23 -6.89
CA LYS A 107 17.11 -2.93 -8.02
C LYS A 107 15.64 -3.10 -7.71
N TRP A 108 15.26 -4.10 -6.92
CA TRP A 108 13.88 -4.22 -6.44
C TRP A 108 13.46 -3.01 -5.60
N THR A 109 14.34 -2.54 -4.70
CA THR A 109 14.08 -1.38 -3.85
C THR A 109 13.98 -0.11 -4.69
N GLU A 110 14.88 0.06 -5.64
CA GLU A 110 14.85 1.18 -6.61
C GLU A 110 13.55 1.17 -7.42
N TYR A 111 13.15 0.03 -7.96
CA TYR A 111 11.90 -0.11 -8.71
C TYR A 111 10.69 0.29 -7.86
N ARG A 112 10.65 -0.14 -6.59
CA ARG A 112 9.56 0.20 -5.68
C ARG A 112 9.48 1.68 -5.36
N VAL A 113 10.61 2.27 -4.99
CA VAL A 113 10.71 3.71 -4.72
C VAL A 113 10.39 4.51 -6.00
N GLY A 114 10.81 4.01 -7.16
CA GLY A 114 10.48 4.57 -8.48
C GLY A 114 8.98 4.59 -8.75
N GLN A 115 8.27 3.48 -8.54
CA GLN A 115 6.83 3.38 -8.71
C GLN A 115 6.05 4.31 -7.76
N GLU A 116 6.47 4.41 -6.49
CA GLU A 116 5.88 5.34 -5.53
C GLU A 116 6.10 6.80 -5.96
N ASN A 117 7.33 7.15 -6.37
CA ASN A 117 7.66 8.48 -6.88
C ASN A 117 6.94 8.80 -8.19
N ASP A 118 6.75 7.81 -9.07
CA ASP A 118 6.03 7.96 -10.33
C ASP A 118 4.54 8.11 -10.10
N LEU A 119 3.97 7.42 -9.10
CA LEU A 119 2.59 7.65 -8.66
C LEU A 119 2.43 9.08 -8.12
N GLU A 120 3.31 9.52 -7.22
CA GLU A 120 3.31 10.90 -6.71
C GLU A 120 3.49 11.93 -7.83
N ARG A 121 4.41 11.68 -8.78
CA ARG A 121 4.65 12.54 -9.95
C ARG A 121 3.48 12.52 -10.92
N ALA A 122 2.85 11.37 -11.17
CA ALA A 122 1.69 11.24 -12.04
C ALA A 122 0.47 11.94 -11.43
N LEU A 123 0.27 11.81 -10.11
CA LEU A 123 -0.71 12.57 -9.36
C LEU A 123 -0.40 14.06 -9.46
N ALA A 124 0.81 14.50 -9.10
CA ALA A 124 1.25 15.90 -9.21
C ALA A 124 1.06 16.46 -10.63
N ALA A 125 1.38 15.68 -11.67
CA ALA A 125 1.21 16.04 -13.06
C ALA A 125 -0.27 16.09 -13.46
N SER A 126 -1.13 15.19 -12.97
CA SER A 126 -2.59 15.27 -13.19
C SER A 126 -3.19 16.52 -12.56
N PHE A 127 -2.70 16.93 -11.39
CA PHE A 127 -3.14 18.13 -10.69
C PHE A 127 -2.59 19.42 -11.28
N SER A 128 -1.36 19.37 -11.81
CA SER A 128 -0.67 20.50 -12.44
C SER A 128 -1.05 20.68 -13.92
N ARG A 129 -1.58 19.64 -14.59
CA ARG A 129 -1.93 19.63 -16.02
C ARG A 129 -2.97 20.68 -16.41
N THR A 130 -3.70 21.25 -15.44
CA THR A 130 -4.60 22.37 -15.70
C THR A 130 -4.33 23.45 -14.68
N ALA A 131 -3.86 24.63 -15.08
CA ALA A 131 -3.72 25.76 -14.15
C ALA A 131 -5.09 26.26 -13.65
N ILE A 132 -6.15 26.02 -14.43
CA ILE A 132 -7.51 26.46 -14.17
C ILE A 132 -8.13 25.65 -13.03
N ILE A 133 -8.80 26.34 -12.10
CA ILE A 133 -9.60 25.72 -11.03
C ILE A 133 -10.89 25.18 -11.65
N ASN A 134 -11.21 23.91 -11.40
CA ASN A 134 -12.44 23.26 -11.84
C ASN A 134 -13.17 22.61 -10.65
N TRP A 135 -14.39 22.12 -10.87
CA TRP A 135 -15.20 21.53 -9.80
C TRP A 135 -14.62 20.28 -9.16
N THR A 136 -13.83 19.49 -9.89
CA THR A 136 -13.09 18.35 -9.34
C THR A 136 -12.10 18.83 -8.28
N LYS A 137 -11.38 19.91 -8.57
CA LYS A 137 -10.43 20.52 -7.63
C LYS A 137 -11.10 21.11 -6.40
N VAL A 138 -12.25 21.78 -6.58
CA VAL A 138 -13.08 22.28 -5.46
C VAL A 138 -13.52 21.13 -4.54
N THR A 139 -13.95 20.01 -5.13
CA THR A 139 -14.36 18.79 -4.41
C THR A 139 -13.21 18.20 -3.60
N LEU A 140 -12.00 18.18 -4.15
CA LEU A 140 -10.81 17.67 -3.45
C LEU A 140 -10.37 18.57 -2.32
N ILE A 141 -10.39 19.90 -2.51
CA ILE A 141 -10.12 20.86 -1.43
C ILE A 141 -11.12 20.65 -0.29
N ARG A 142 -12.41 20.53 -0.60
CA ARG A 142 -13.45 20.25 0.40
C ARG A 142 -13.13 18.98 1.18
N ASN A 143 -12.82 17.87 0.51
CA ASN A 143 -12.49 16.62 1.17
C ASN A 143 -11.24 16.73 2.05
N PHE A 144 -10.21 17.40 1.55
CA PHE A 144 -8.99 17.67 2.32
C PHE A 144 -9.29 18.48 3.59
N LEU A 145 -10.06 19.57 3.51
CA LEU A 145 -10.42 20.40 4.67
C LEU A 145 -11.31 19.65 5.68
N LEU A 146 -12.20 18.77 5.19
CA LEU A 146 -12.98 17.89 6.05
C LEU A 146 -12.07 16.89 6.77
N MET A 147 -11.07 16.32 6.12
CA MET A 147 -10.18 15.41 6.81
C MET A 147 -9.22 16.14 7.78
N ASP A 148 -8.68 17.30 7.39
CA ASP A 148 -7.79 18.11 8.24
C ASP A 148 -8.47 18.57 9.54
N SER A 149 -9.81 18.61 9.54
CA SER A 149 -10.63 18.93 10.71
C SER A 149 -11.20 17.70 11.42
N ASP A 150 -10.86 16.47 11.03
CA ASP A 150 -11.48 15.25 11.56
C ASP A 150 -11.16 15.00 13.04
N TRP A 151 -9.94 15.29 13.45
CA TRP A 151 -9.49 15.21 14.84
C TRP A 151 -10.35 16.03 15.83
N THR A 152 -11.02 17.08 15.34
CA THR A 152 -11.88 17.97 16.16
C THR A 152 -13.19 17.31 16.56
N GLN A 153 -13.58 16.23 15.87
CA GLN A 153 -14.82 15.49 16.12
C GLN A 153 -14.65 14.41 17.19
N LEU A 154 -13.42 14.13 17.59
CA LEU A 154 -13.12 13.13 18.61
C LEU A 154 -13.55 13.62 20.00
N GLY A 155 -14.06 12.70 20.82
CA GLY A 155 -14.55 13.02 22.16
C GLY A 155 -13.47 13.57 23.09
N ASP A 156 -12.26 13.04 22.95
CA ASP A 156 -11.04 13.38 23.70
C ASP A 156 -10.31 14.63 23.18
N ALA A 157 -10.78 15.24 22.09
CA ALA A 157 -10.25 16.50 21.61
C ALA A 157 -10.38 17.58 22.72
N GLN A 158 -9.24 18.18 23.10
CA GLN A 158 -9.13 19.25 24.10
C GLN A 158 -9.68 20.59 23.56
N LEU A 159 -10.96 20.58 23.20
CA LEU A 159 -11.69 21.73 22.67
C LEU A 159 -12.84 22.05 23.62
N THR A 160 -13.11 23.33 23.83
CA THR A 160 -14.29 23.77 24.58
C THR A 160 -15.57 23.41 23.82
N THR A 161 -16.71 23.36 24.52
CA THR A 161 -18.02 23.11 23.89
C THR A 161 -18.30 24.06 22.73
N ASP A 162 -18.00 25.35 22.91
CA ASP A 162 -18.22 26.38 21.88
C ASP A 162 -17.29 26.17 20.67
N GLN A 163 -16.03 25.80 20.90
CA GLN A 163 -15.10 25.47 19.82
C GLN A 163 -15.55 24.24 19.04
N LYS A 164 -16.03 23.19 19.73
CA LYS A 164 -16.59 22.00 19.07
C LYS A 164 -17.81 22.38 18.22
N ALA A 165 -18.70 23.22 18.73
CA ALA A 165 -19.84 23.72 17.97
C ALA A 165 -19.41 24.49 16.71
N GLN A 166 -18.40 25.36 16.81
CA GLN A 166 -17.84 26.06 15.64
C GLN A 166 -17.25 25.09 14.61
N TRP A 167 -16.53 24.04 15.05
CA TRP A 167 -15.98 23.02 14.16
C TRP A 167 -17.07 22.17 13.47
N VAL A 168 -18.17 21.87 14.16
CA VAL A 168 -19.34 21.21 13.56
C VAL A 168 -19.94 22.10 12.46
N THR A 169 -20.16 23.38 12.76
CA THR A 169 -20.68 24.36 11.78
C THR A 169 -19.75 24.51 10.59
N TYR A 170 -18.43 24.59 10.82
CA TYR A 170 -17.41 24.63 9.78
C TYR A 170 -17.51 23.44 8.83
N ARG A 171 -17.53 22.22 9.37
CA ARG A 171 -17.62 20.98 8.58
C ARG A 171 -18.93 20.89 7.82
N GLN A 172 -20.03 21.33 8.41
CA GLN A 172 -21.32 21.37 7.72
C GLN A 172 -21.26 22.31 6.52
N LYS A 173 -20.75 23.54 6.71
CA LYS A 173 -20.59 24.50 5.61
C LYS A 173 -19.66 24.00 4.51
N LEU A 174 -18.62 23.23 4.81
CA LEU A 174 -17.81 22.57 3.80
C LEU A 174 -18.62 21.54 2.99
N ARG A 175 -19.44 20.71 3.65
CA ARG A 175 -20.28 19.71 2.97
C ARG A 175 -21.34 20.34 2.08
N ASP A 176 -21.84 21.52 2.45
CA ASP A 176 -22.89 22.23 1.73
C ASP A 176 -22.38 22.91 0.45
N ILE A 177 -21.07 23.15 0.29
CA ILE A 177 -20.46 23.84 -0.89
C ILE A 177 -20.98 23.33 -2.24
N PRO A 178 -21.05 22.01 -2.53
CA PRO A 178 -21.52 21.52 -3.83
C PRO A 178 -23.02 21.70 -4.05
N ALA A 179 -23.81 21.89 -3.00
CA ALA A 179 -25.22 22.20 -3.12
C ALA A 179 -25.43 23.72 -3.28
N ASP A 180 -24.76 24.50 -2.42
CA ASP A 180 -24.95 25.95 -2.30
C ASP A 180 -24.27 26.74 -3.41
N GLN A 181 -23.13 26.26 -3.92
CA GLN A 181 -22.25 27.04 -4.81
C GLN A 181 -22.06 26.40 -6.19
N LYS A 182 -22.78 25.33 -6.55
CA LYS A 182 -22.56 24.63 -7.84
C LYS A 182 -22.69 25.50 -9.09
N SER A 183 -23.55 26.51 -9.00
CA SER A 183 -23.88 27.42 -10.10
C SER A 183 -22.83 28.50 -10.34
N ILE A 184 -21.90 28.73 -9.41
CA ILE A 184 -20.84 29.74 -9.58
C ILE A 184 -19.58 29.13 -10.21
N PRO A 185 -18.77 29.95 -10.90
CA PRO A 185 -17.48 29.52 -11.42
C PRO A 185 -16.58 28.96 -10.31
N ALA A 186 -15.87 27.87 -10.61
CA ALA A 186 -15.06 27.16 -9.61
C ALA A 186 -13.94 28.01 -8.99
N ASN A 187 -13.46 29.05 -9.69
CA ASN A 187 -12.49 30.02 -9.19
C ASN A 187 -13.07 31.10 -8.25
N SER A 188 -14.40 31.18 -8.17
CA SER A 188 -15.13 32.13 -7.31
C SER A 188 -15.74 31.46 -6.08
N VAL A 189 -15.56 30.15 -5.92
CA VAL A 189 -16.06 29.39 -4.76
C VAL A 189 -15.40 29.91 -3.48
N ILE A 190 -16.24 30.19 -2.48
CA ILE A 190 -15.83 30.64 -1.15
C ILE A 190 -15.82 29.48 -0.16
N PHE A 191 -14.80 29.47 0.70
CA PHE A 191 -14.62 28.49 1.76
C PHE A 191 -14.67 29.21 3.12
N PRO A 192 -15.28 28.60 4.15
CA PRO A 192 -15.28 29.16 5.50
C PRO A 192 -13.87 29.16 6.09
N VAL A 193 -13.51 30.15 6.88
CA VAL A 193 -12.25 30.14 7.66
C VAL A 193 -12.36 29.13 8.82
N THR A 194 -11.26 28.48 9.18
CA THR A 194 -11.26 27.55 10.31
C THR A 194 -11.54 28.29 11.63
N PRO A 195 -12.17 27.63 12.63
CA PRO A 195 -12.39 28.22 13.96
C PRO A 195 -11.11 28.78 14.60
N THR A 196 -9.97 28.10 14.42
CA THR A 196 -8.66 28.58 14.91
C THR A 196 -8.22 29.88 14.24
N LYS A 197 -8.54 30.08 12.96
CA LYS A 197 -8.23 31.32 12.24
C LYS A 197 -9.18 32.43 12.65
N TYR A 198 -10.47 32.13 12.77
CA TYR A 198 -11.48 33.06 13.28
C TYR A 198 -11.12 33.58 14.69
N ALA A 199 -10.70 32.70 15.60
CA ALA A 199 -10.25 33.10 16.94
C ALA A 199 -9.08 34.11 16.94
N LYS A 200 -8.29 34.15 15.86
CA LYS A 200 -7.18 35.11 15.68
C LYS A 200 -7.62 36.42 15.01
N MET A 201 -8.79 36.46 14.36
CA MET A 201 -9.31 37.66 13.70
C MET A 201 -9.83 38.69 14.71
N ALA A 202 -10.41 38.23 15.83
CA ALA A 202 -10.89 39.06 16.95
C ALA A 202 -11.85 40.20 16.52
N ASP A 203 -12.68 39.95 15.50
CA ASP A 203 -13.60 40.93 14.91
C ASP A 203 -14.89 41.16 15.71
N SER A 204 -15.06 40.48 16.86
CA SER A 204 -16.26 40.58 17.73
C SER A 204 -17.58 40.23 17.05
N LEU A 205 -17.53 39.58 15.89
CA LEU A 205 -18.68 39.09 15.13
C LEU A 205 -18.88 37.60 15.39
N ASP A 206 -20.11 37.11 15.25
CA ASP A 206 -20.41 35.69 15.42
C ASP A 206 -19.79 34.85 14.29
N TYR A 207 -19.35 33.63 14.61
CA TYR A 207 -18.66 32.79 13.64
C TYR A 207 -19.50 32.54 12.37
N LEU A 208 -18.90 32.80 11.19
CA LEU A 208 -19.53 32.74 9.86
C LEU A 208 -20.73 33.69 9.64
N SER A 209 -20.90 34.72 10.48
CA SER A 209 -21.96 35.73 10.27
C SER A 209 -21.62 36.80 9.23
N ASP A 210 -20.33 37.01 8.94
CA ASP A 210 -19.85 38.04 8.03
C ASP A 210 -19.02 37.48 6.87
N VAL A 211 -18.93 38.26 5.78
CA VAL A 211 -18.16 37.92 4.59
C VAL A 211 -16.66 37.78 4.86
N THR A 212 -16.11 38.44 5.88
CA THR A 212 -14.70 38.31 6.30
C THR A 212 -14.36 36.91 6.79
N HIS A 213 -15.36 36.13 7.22
CA HIS A 213 -15.20 34.76 7.67
C HIS A 213 -15.11 33.75 6.51
N PHE A 214 -15.07 34.23 5.28
CA PHE A 214 -14.92 33.42 4.08
C PHE A 214 -13.70 33.85 3.28
N TYR A 215 -13.12 32.90 2.53
CA TYR A 215 -12.02 33.17 1.62
C TYR A 215 -12.21 32.45 0.30
N THR A 216 -11.78 33.08 -0.79
CA THR A 216 -11.59 32.39 -2.07
C THR A 216 -10.16 31.87 -2.16
N ILE A 217 -9.95 30.79 -2.92
CA ILE A 217 -8.62 30.25 -3.17
C ILE A 217 -8.17 30.79 -4.53
N PRO A 218 -7.29 31.82 -4.58
CA PRO A 218 -6.78 32.29 -5.85
C PRO A 218 -5.91 31.21 -6.49
N GLN A 219 -5.83 31.22 -7.82
CA GLN A 219 -5.13 30.21 -8.61
C GLN A 219 -3.65 30.02 -8.20
N SER A 220 -2.99 31.08 -7.72
CA SER A 220 -1.61 31.03 -7.22
C SER A 220 -1.45 30.30 -5.87
N VAL A 221 -2.48 30.31 -5.02
CA VAL A 221 -2.49 29.54 -3.77
C VAL A 221 -2.85 28.08 -4.04
N TYR A 222 -3.61 27.82 -5.10
CA TYR A 222 -3.95 26.46 -5.52
C TYR A 222 -2.72 25.60 -5.83
N SER A 223 -1.68 26.13 -6.48
CA SER A 223 -0.46 25.38 -6.78
C SER A 223 0.34 24.99 -5.52
N LYS A 224 0.28 25.80 -4.46
CA LYS A 224 0.88 25.45 -3.16
C LYS A 224 0.03 24.44 -2.39
N PHE A 225 -1.29 24.51 -2.57
CA PHE A 225 -2.24 23.58 -1.97
C PHE A 225 -2.22 22.22 -2.69
N SER A 226 -1.93 22.20 -3.99
CA SER A 226 -1.90 20.97 -4.79
C SER A 226 -0.83 20.00 -4.33
N THR A 227 0.35 20.47 -3.92
CA THR A 227 1.40 19.56 -3.37
C THR A 227 0.91 18.86 -2.10
N ARG A 228 0.22 19.58 -1.21
CA ARG A 228 -0.35 18.97 0.00
C ARG A 228 -1.51 18.02 -0.32
N ILE A 229 -2.37 18.37 -1.28
CA ILE A 229 -3.45 17.49 -1.75
C ILE A 229 -2.87 16.24 -2.44
N VAL A 230 -1.83 16.37 -3.25
CA VAL A 230 -1.18 15.24 -3.96
C VAL A 230 -0.60 14.27 -2.96
N ASN A 231 0.22 14.76 -2.02
CA ASN A 231 0.82 13.89 -1.00
C ASN A 231 -0.28 13.24 -0.16
N TYR A 232 -1.34 13.97 0.15
CA TYR A 232 -2.49 13.42 0.85
C TYR A 232 -3.21 12.33 0.04
N LEU A 233 -3.46 12.54 -1.25
CA LEU A 233 -4.10 11.54 -2.10
C LEU A 233 -3.21 10.33 -2.33
N ALA A 234 -1.90 10.52 -2.46
CA ALA A 234 -0.92 9.43 -2.52
C ALA A 234 -0.96 8.59 -1.24
N LEU A 235 -0.99 9.23 -0.07
CA LEU A 235 -1.16 8.54 1.22
C LEU A 235 -2.52 7.82 1.30
N ALA A 236 -3.62 8.47 0.90
CA ALA A 236 -4.95 7.87 0.96
C ALA A 236 -5.09 6.65 0.04
N ILE A 237 -4.56 6.72 -1.19
CA ILE A 237 -4.50 5.57 -2.11
C ILE A 237 -3.64 4.46 -1.51
N GLY A 238 -2.44 4.80 -1.03
CA GLY A 238 -1.58 3.84 -0.34
C GLY A 238 -2.28 3.17 0.85
N THR A 239 -3.07 3.90 1.64
CA THR A 239 -3.83 3.32 2.76
C THR A 239 -4.97 2.40 2.33
N ILE A 240 -5.64 2.66 1.21
CA ILE A 240 -6.67 1.76 0.67
C ILE A 240 -6.03 0.45 0.22
N ASP A 241 -4.89 0.55 -0.48
CA ASP A 241 -4.11 -0.62 -0.85
C ASP A 241 -3.61 -1.39 0.38
N ILE A 242 -3.24 -0.71 1.48
CA ILE A 242 -2.85 -1.32 2.76
C ILE A 242 -4.03 -2.03 3.46
N ASP A 243 -5.23 -1.44 3.45
CA ASP A 243 -6.41 -2.03 4.12
C ASP A 243 -6.91 -3.29 3.37
N GLU A 244 -6.66 -3.35 2.06
CA GLU A 244 -6.90 -4.53 1.21
C GLU A 244 -5.77 -5.56 1.25
N MET A 245 -4.61 -5.25 1.86
CA MET A 245 -3.53 -6.23 2.02
C MET A 245 -3.90 -7.29 3.05
N PRO A 246 -3.54 -8.57 2.82
CA PRO A 246 -3.73 -9.62 3.83
C PRO A 246 -2.86 -9.34 5.05
N VAL A 247 -3.45 -8.75 6.09
CA VAL A 247 -2.75 -8.49 7.36
C VAL A 247 -2.59 -9.78 8.16
N VAL A 248 -1.36 -10.06 8.61
CA VAL A 248 -1.11 -11.07 9.64
C VAL A 248 -1.61 -10.47 10.96
N ARG A 249 -2.76 -10.94 11.45
CA ARG A 249 -3.26 -10.50 12.76
C ARG A 249 -2.22 -10.91 13.82
N ILE A 250 -1.75 -9.95 14.61
CA ILE A 250 -1.00 -10.27 15.83
C ILE A 250 -1.98 -10.94 16.77
N SER A 251 -1.96 -12.27 16.81
CA SER A 251 -2.61 -13.00 17.90
C SER A 251 -1.99 -12.53 19.19
N ARG A 252 -2.84 -12.15 20.16
CA ARG A 252 -2.39 -11.88 21.53
C ARG A 252 -1.46 -13.03 21.93
N PRO A 253 -0.26 -12.77 22.49
CA PRO A 253 0.54 -13.84 23.03
C PRO A 253 -0.35 -14.57 24.02
N ASN A 254 -0.55 -15.85 23.77
CA ASN A 254 -1.42 -16.66 24.55
C ASN A 254 -0.86 -16.75 25.97
N SER A 255 -1.31 -15.90 26.89
CA SER A 255 -0.95 -15.99 28.30
C SER A 255 -1.80 -17.03 29.04
N SER A 256 -2.53 -17.88 28.32
CA SER A 256 -3.25 -19.01 28.90
C SER A 256 -3.26 -20.15 27.89
N ILE A 257 -2.29 -21.06 28.05
CA ILE A 257 -2.29 -22.37 27.39
C ILE A 257 -3.70 -22.97 27.47
N GLU A 258 -4.46 -22.86 26.39
CA GLU A 258 -5.73 -23.51 26.14
C GLU A 258 -5.84 -23.63 24.61
N PRO A 259 -6.08 -24.82 24.04
CA PRO A 259 -5.98 -25.05 22.61
C PRO A 259 -7.18 -24.50 21.85
N ASN A 260 -6.92 -24.03 20.63
CA ASN A 260 -7.94 -23.82 19.62
C ASN A 260 -8.48 -25.18 19.16
N THR A 261 -9.64 -25.58 19.67
CA THR A 261 -10.47 -26.61 19.05
C THR A 261 -11.92 -26.19 19.20
N GLY A 262 -12.49 -25.66 18.11
CA GLY A 262 -13.92 -25.81 17.88
C GLY A 262 -14.20 -27.29 17.72
N ASP A 263 -14.55 -27.95 18.80
CA ASP A 263 -15.29 -29.21 18.78
C ASP A 263 -16.11 -29.29 20.06
N ASN A 264 -17.42 -29.13 19.91
CA ASN A 264 -18.38 -28.92 21.00
C ASN A 264 -18.73 -30.26 21.69
N THR A 265 -17.91 -31.28 21.50
CA THR A 265 -18.17 -32.68 21.85
C THR A 265 -17.97 -32.97 23.33
N LEU A 266 -17.13 -32.18 24.03
CA LEU A 266 -16.88 -32.36 25.46
C LEU A 266 -18.00 -31.77 26.33
N ASP A 267 -18.57 -30.63 25.93
CA ASP A 267 -19.69 -29.99 26.62
C ASP A 267 -20.98 -30.83 26.50
N ASP A 268 -21.20 -31.48 25.36
CA ASP A 268 -22.32 -32.40 25.15
C ASP A 268 -22.17 -33.71 25.96
N ILE A 269 -20.94 -34.22 26.13
CA ILE A 269 -20.66 -35.41 26.96
C ILE A 269 -20.78 -35.10 28.46
N LEU A 270 -20.34 -33.92 28.91
CA LEU A 270 -20.47 -33.48 30.30
C LEU A 270 -21.93 -33.23 30.69
N LYS A 271 -22.75 -32.71 29.77
CA LYS A 271 -24.18 -32.55 29.96
C LYS A 271 -24.93 -33.88 30.09
N MET A 272 -24.52 -34.90 29.34
CA MET A 272 -25.04 -36.28 29.50
C MET A 272 -24.68 -36.92 30.84
N ILE A 273 -23.55 -36.53 31.44
CA ILE A 273 -23.11 -37.04 32.77
C ILE A 273 -23.86 -36.32 33.90
N ASP A 274 -24.11 -35.01 33.78
CA ASP A 274 -24.82 -34.21 34.79
C ASP A 274 -26.34 -34.45 34.82
N GLU A 275 -26.96 -34.84 33.69
CA GLU A 275 -28.40 -35.15 33.61
C GLU A 275 -28.76 -36.55 34.14
N GLY A 276 -27.77 -37.39 34.43
CA GLY A 276 -27.95 -38.67 35.14
C GLY A 276 -28.85 -39.70 34.43
N ASP A 277 -29.07 -39.56 33.13
CA ASP A 277 -29.84 -40.49 32.32
C ASP A 277 -28.90 -41.47 31.58
N PHE A 278 -28.54 -42.56 32.27
CA PHE A 278 -28.00 -43.75 31.61
C PHE A 278 -29.15 -44.75 31.40
N GLY A 279 -30.10 -44.38 30.54
CA GLY A 279 -31.23 -45.23 30.15
C GLY A 279 -30.94 -46.05 28.89
N GLU A 280 -30.96 -47.38 29.08
CA GLU A 280 -31.13 -48.53 28.14
C GLU A 280 -30.83 -48.39 26.64
#